data_AF-A0A6P2KKU0-F1
#
_entry.id   AF-A0A6P2KKU0-F1
#
_cell.length_a   1.000
_cell.length_b   1.000
_cell.length_c   1.000
_cell.angle_alpha   90.00
_cell.angle_beta   90.00
_cell.angle_gamma   90.00
#
_symmetry.space_group_name_H-M   'P 1'
#
loop_
_entity.id
_entity.type
_entity.pdbx_description
1 polymer ?
#
loop_
_entity_poly.entity_id
_entity_poly.type
_entity_poly.pdbx_seq_one_letter_code
_entity_poly.pdbx_strand_id
1 'polypeptide(L)'
;MGTRKIPNFKYVPVLSEPSAWDQWTGRMGIVHRAVIEDLPDLLGRQVYACGAPVMVESAQRDFMQHHRLPGGEFVADAFTTSTPMYL
;
A
#
# COMPACT_ATOMS: atom_id res chain seq x y z
N MET A 1 -7.04 26.38 3.50
CA MET A 1 -5.75 25.80 3.94
C MET A 1 -5.08 25.23 2.70
N GLY A 2 -4.05 25.89 2.17
CA GLY A 2 -3.44 25.50 0.89
C GLY A 2 -2.50 24.31 1.07
N THR A 3 -2.62 23.29 0.23
CA THR A 3 -1.68 22.17 0.20
C THR A 3 -0.36 22.64 -0.40
N ARG A 4 0.73 22.53 0.38
CA ARG A 4 2.09 22.76 -0.11
C ARG A 4 2.44 21.66 -1.12
N LYS A 5 2.72 22.02 -2.37
CA LYS A 5 3.23 21.08 -3.37
C LYS A 5 4.72 20.82 -3.12
N ILE A 6 5.09 19.55 -3.05
CA ILE A 6 6.48 19.10 -2.96
C ILE A 6 6.81 18.42 -4.30
N PRO A 7 7.88 18.83 -5.00
CA PRO A 7 8.29 18.17 -6.24
C PRO A 7 8.46 16.66 -6.03
N ASN A 8 8.03 15.86 -7.01
CA ASN A 8 8.15 14.40 -7.02
C ASN A 8 7.41 13.65 -5.88
N PHE A 9 6.51 14.33 -5.15
CA PHE A 9 5.68 13.70 -4.14
C PHE A 9 4.19 13.76 -4.52
N LYS A 10 3.51 12.62 -4.46
CA LYS A 10 2.08 12.50 -4.67
C LYS A 10 1.49 11.65 -3.55
N TYR A 11 0.48 12.20 -2.86
CA TYR A 11 -0.35 11.44 -1.93
C TYR A 11 -1.61 10.98 -2.65
N VAL A 12 -1.89 9.67 -2.64
CA VAL A 12 -3.07 9.07 -3.28
C VAL A 12 -3.86 8.32 -2.22
N PRO A 13 -4.94 8.93 -1.67
CA PRO A 13 -5.83 8.23 -0.76
C PRO A 13 -6.69 7.21 -1.51
N VAL A 14 -6.92 6.05 -0.88
CA VAL A 14 -7.73 4.96 -1.43
C VAL A 14 -8.69 4.49 -0.33
N LEU A 15 -9.99 4.45 -0.63
CA LEU A 15 -10.99 3.88 0.27
C LEU A 15 -11.47 2.55 -0.29
N SER A 16 -11.39 1.47 0.51
CA SER A 16 -11.81 0.14 0.07
C SER A 16 -13.30 0.08 -0.20
N GLU A 17 -14.09 0.60 0.73
CA GLU A 17 -15.55 0.51 0.74
C GLU A 17 -16.14 1.85 1.18
N PRO A 18 -16.04 2.92 0.35
CA PRO A 18 -16.70 4.17 0.66
C PRO A 18 -18.22 4.00 0.63
N SER A 19 -18.90 4.57 1.61
CA SER A 19 -20.35 4.69 1.62
C SER A 19 -20.81 5.83 0.70
N ALA A 20 -22.11 5.84 0.37
CA ALA A 20 -22.70 6.96 -0.37
C ALA A 20 -22.60 8.31 0.37
N TRP A 21 -22.42 8.29 1.68
CA TRP A 21 -22.38 9.48 2.53
C TRP A 21 -21.00 10.13 2.57
N ASP A 22 -19.95 9.37 2.23
CA ASP A 22 -18.57 9.88 2.20
C ASP A 22 -18.34 10.85 1.04
N GLN A 23 -19.26 10.93 0.07
CA GLN A 23 -19.13 11.72 -1.16
C GLN A 23 -17.77 11.52 -1.84
N TRP A 24 -17.24 10.30 -1.76
CA TRP A 24 -15.89 9.99 -2.19
C TRP A 24 -15.81 9.94 -3.72
N THR A 25 -14.94 10.77 -4.29
CA THR A 25 -14.67 10.80 -5.73
C THR A 25 -13.24 10.36 -6.06
N GLY A 26 -12.51 9.83 -5.07
CA GLY A 26 -11.14 9.37 -5.21
C GLY A 26 -11.03 7.91 -5.63
N ARG A 27 -9.83 7.33 -5.47
CA ARG A 27 -9.59 5.91 -5.78
C ARG A 27 -10.35 5.02 -4.82
N MET A 28 -10.91 3.93 -5.34
CA MET A 28 -11.63 2.92 -4.57
C MET A 28 -10.92 1.57 -4.64
N GLY A 29 -11.18 0.71 -3.65
CA GLY A 29 -10.60 -0.63 -3.56
C GLY A 29 -9.40 -0.71 -2.61
N ILE A 30 -8.65 -1.81 -2.69
CA ILE A 30 -7.52 -2.08 -1.79
C ILE A 30 -6.22 -1.47 -2.32
N VAL A 31 -5.41 -0.92 -1.41
CA VAL A 31 -4.29 -0.03 -1.75
C VAL A 31 -3.25 -0.64 -2.69
N HIS A 32 -2.89 -1.92 -2.55
CA HIS A 32 -1.88 -2.54 -3.42
C HIS A 32 -2.35 -2.64 -4.89
N ARG A 33 -3.66 -2.78 -5.14
CA ARG A 33 -4.18 -2.75 -6.51
C ARG A 33 -4.10 -1.36 -7.12
N ALA A 34 -4.39 -0.33 -6.34
CA ALA A 34 -4.23 1.04 -6.80
C ALA A 34 -2.78 1.35 -7.21
N VAL A 35 -1.80 0.81 -6.47
CA VAL A 35 -0.37 0.90 -6.85
C VAL A 35 -0.10 0.22 -8.18
N ILE A 36 -0.59 -1.01 -8.37
CA ILE A 36 -0.38 -1.78 -9.61
C ILE A 36 -0.98 -1.09 -10.84
N GLU A 37 -2.15 -0.48 -10.69
CA GLU A 37 -2.81 0.26 -11.76
C GLU A 37 -2.03 1.53 -12.15
N ASP A 38 -1.44 2.23 -11.16
CA ASP A 38 -0.66 3.44 -11.41
C ASP A 38 0.78 3.16 -11.85
N LEU A 39 1.35 2.05 -11.38
CA LEU A 39 2.75 1.66 -11.54
C LEU A 39 2.84 0.17 -11.92
N PRO A 40 2.57 -0.17 -13.20
CA PRO A 40 2.51 -1.56 -13.63
C PRO A 40 3.86 -2.31 -13.59
N ASP A 41 4.97 -1.57 -13.52
CA ASP A 41 6.34 -2.11 -13.37
C ASP A 41 7.02 -1.43 -12.19
N LEU A 42 7.53 -2.21 -11.24
CA LEU A 42 8.20 -1.74 -10.03
C LEU A 42 9.72 -1.93 -10.07
N LEU A 43 10.30 -2.29 -11.21
CA LEU A 43 11.74 -2.33 -11.37
C LEU A 43 12.36 -0.95 -11.09
N GLY A 44 13.44 -0.91 -10.29
CA GLY A 44 14.11 0.32 -9.90
C GLY A 44 13.34 1.17 -8.87
N ARG A 45 12.30 0.60 -8.25
CA ARG A 45 11.56 1.20 -7.13
C ARG A 45 11.79 0.39 -5.86
N GLN A 46 11.66 1.07 -4.73
CA GLN A 46 11.61 0.46 -3.41
C GLN A 46 10.23 0.72 -2.80
N VAL A 47 9.65 -0.32 -2.19
CA VAL A 47 8.35 -0.27 -1.56
C VAL A 47 8.52 -0.36 -0.05
N TYR A 48 7.88 0.59 0.64
CA TYR A 48 7.74 0.59 2.09
C TYR A 48 6.27 0.37 2.43
N ALA A 49 5.95 -0.73 3.12
CA ALA A 49 4.58 -1.11 3.44
C ALA A 49 4.38 -1.29 4.95
N CYS A 50 3.28 -0.77 5.48
CA CYS A 50 2.94 -0.93 6.89
C CYS A 50 1.42 -1.00 7.06
N GLY A 51 0.95 -1.93 7.90
CA GLY A 51 -0.48 -2.12 8.13
C GLY A 51 -0.86 -3.52 8.58
N ALA A 52 -2.12 -3.89 8.39
CA ALA A 52 -2.61 -5.22 8.71
C ALA A 52 -1.80 -6.31 7.97
N PRO A 53 -1.47 -7.44 8.61
CA PRO A 53 -0.63 -8.49 8.02
C PRO A 53 -1.10 -8.92 6.62
N VAL A 54 -2.40 -9.17 6.46
CA VAL A 54 -3.00 -9.57 5.17
C VAL A 54 -2.78 -8.54 4.06
N MET A 55 -2.75 -7.25 4.40
CA MET A 55 -2.51 -6.18 3.44
C MET A 55 -1.05 -6.19 2.99
N VAL A 56 -0.11 -6.28 3.94
CA VAL A 56 1.33 -6.32 3.68
C VAL A 56 1.69 -7.57 2.87
N GLU A 57 1.20 -8.74 3.26
CA GLU A 57 1.44 -10.01 2.56
C GLU A 57 0.89 -9.98 1.12
N SER A 58 -0.29 -9.40 0.92
CA SER A 58 -0.87 -9.27 -0.41
C SER A 58 -0.07 -8.32 -1.31
N ALA A 59 0.35 -7.17 -0.77
CA ALA A 59 1.21 -6.24 -1.49
C ALA A 59 2.54 -6.89 -1.87
N GLN A 60 3.21 -7.56 -0.93
CA GLN A 60 4.50 -8.21 -1.17
C GLN A 60 4.41 -9.25 -2.28
N ARG A 61 3.45 -10.18 -2.17
CA ARG A 61 3.23 -11.23 -3.15
C ARG A 61 3.00 -10.65 -4.54
N ASP A 62 2.03 -9.75 -4.67
CA ASP A 62 1.63 -9.25 -5.99
C ASP A 62 2.77 -8.41 -6.61
N PHE A 63 3.41 -7.54 -5.82
CA PHE A 63 4.48 -6.68 -6.32
C PHE A 63 5.71 -7.48 -6.79
N MET A 64 6.11 -8.51 -6.04
CA MET A 64 7.27 -9.33 -6.37
C MET A 64 6.97 -10.32 -7.49
N GLN A 65 5.82 -10.98 -7.46
CA GLN A 65 5.51 -12.06 -8.40
C GLN A 65 4.98 -11.54 -9.74
N HIS A 66 4.33 -10.38 -9.76
CA HIS A 66 3.60 -9.90 -10.95
C HIS A 66 4.08 -8.54 -11.45
N HIS A 67 4.78 -7.74 -10.62
CA HIS A 67 5.18 -6.37 -10.97
C HIS A 67 6.67 -6.11 -10.88
N ARG A 68 7.50 -7.17 -10.94
CA ARG A 68 8.96 -7.09 -11.11
C ARG A 68 9.69 -6.34 -9.98
N LEU A 69 9.10 -6.26 -8.79
CA LEU A 69 9.81 -5.75 -7.62
C LEU A 69 10.85 -6.78 -7.17
N PRO A 70 12.16 -6.45 -7.12
CA PRO A 70 13.17 -7.35 -6.60
C PRO A 70 12.94 -7.66 -5.12
N GLY A 71 13.28 -8.87 -4.66
CA GLY A 71 12.95 -9.30 -3.29
C GLY A 71 13.58 -8.48 -2.17
N GLY A 72 14.71 -7.82 -2.42
CA GLY A 72 15.35 -6.91 -1.45
C GLY A 72 14.73 -5.51 -1.39
N GLU A 73 13.79 -5.19 -2.28
CA GLU A 73 13.20 -3.85 -2.42
C GLU A 73 11.82 -3.72 -1.79
N PHE A 74 11.36 -4.73 -1.05
CA PHE A 74 10.14 -4.67 -0.24
C PHE A 74 10.48 -4.65 1.25
N VAL A 75 10.35 -3.48 1.87
CA VAL A 75 10.56 -3.27 3.31
C VAL A 75 9.21 -3.14 3.98
N ALA A 76 8.97 -3.87 5.07
CA ALA A 76 7.66 -3.86 5.70
C ALA A 76 7.66 -3.98 7.22
N ASP A 77 6.61 -3.41 7.82
CA ASP A 77 6.24 -3.54 9.23
C ASP A 77 4.75 -3.91 9.34
N ALA A 78 4.48 -5.17 9.64
CA ALA A 78 3.12 -5.69 9.76
C ALA A 78 2.63 -5.60 11.21
N PHE A 79 1.41 -5.11 11.40
CA PHE A 79 0.79 -5.02 12.72
C PHE A 79 0.35 -6.40 13.22
N THR A 80 1.23 -7.10 13.92
CA THR A 80 0.93 -8.37 14.57
C THR A 80 0.59 -8.17 16.05
N THR A 81 -0.38 -8.92 16.56
CA THR A 81 -0.61 -8.98 18.01
C THR A 81 0.53 -9.73 18.67
N SER A 82 1.11 -9.18 19.73
CA SER A 82 2.02 -9.93 20.59
C SER A 82 1.22 -11.02 21.31
N THR A 83 1.66 -12.28 21.21
CA THR A 83 1.19 -13.33 22.10
C THR A 83 1.88 -13.12 23.45
N PRO A 84 1.18 -12.89 24.56
CA PRO A 84 1.83 -12.92 25.86
C PRO A 84 2.34 -14.34 26.09
N MET A 85 3.67 -14.51 26.17
CA MET A 85 4.25 -15.73 26.71
C MET A 85 3.97 -15.74 28.21
N TYR A 86 2.92 -16.43 28.62
CA TYR A 86 2.77 -16.92 30.00
C TYR A 86 2.52 -18.43 29.94
N LEU A 87 3.62 -19.16 29.84
CA LEU A 87 3.86 -20.44 30.49
C LEU A 87 5.28 -20.40 31.06
#